data_AF-A0A1C4U315-F1
#
_entry.id   AF-A0A1C4U315-F1
#
_cell.length_a   1.000
_cell.length_b   1.000
_cell.length_c   1.000
_cell.angle_alpha   90.00
_cell.angle_beta   90.00
_cell.angle_gamma   90.00
#
_symmetry.space_group_name_H-M   'P 1'
#
loop_
_entity.id
_entity.type
_entity.pdbx_description
1 polymer ?
#
loop_
_entity_poly.entity_id
_entity_poly.type
_entity_poly.pdbx_seq_one_letter_code
_entity_poly.pdbx_strand_id
1 'polypeptide(L)'
;MLSVRLLGDLEIVVDGRAVDLSGIKAQTLILIAASGPAGITSSDLERAMEGVGRGAEKGTLHRRVTEVRKALNNQVSPYKDDQCYRLKSTSRVTVDSWEFSDGVALLAAGAPDPAEADRLMGLWRGNPLPRRYSPAWPVWRAVAEGHDRLVALLDGWERDRLAELTALRRYASLFPDDWKLQKLRGALSGKPQLLVVEDQVMDEIVLLLKDEFEIVQAASYRDFDALRESGALNTVRAALVDKHLESESDSYGTTKVATYLQRHTEIPVTLMSVDVEYSSNKQFEMCLKYRLSDVVRKHHNGGINSGIVDAVRAMVDDSPRGWSLRMRRWVESVAFTVQDESLMGQDNSNVMDCLAARDRVVALLERGPLEQAEDAVEGFRRRWDPSAGAARR
;
A
#
# COMPACT_ATOMS: atom_id res chain seq x y z
N MET A 1 -11.18 13.95 -34.19
CA MET A 1 -10.53 13.00 -33.28
C MET A 1 -10.73 13.49 -31.86
N LEU A 2 -11.34 12.69 -31.01
CA LEU A 2 -11.45 12.91 -29.57
C LEU A 2 -10.41 12.05 -28.87
N SER A 3 -9.64 12.65 -27.97
CA SER A 3 -8.79 11.93 -27.02
C SER A 3 -9.19 12.32 -25.60
N VAL A 4 -9.42 11.33 -24.76
CA VAL A 4 -9.75 11.51 -23.34
C VAL A 4 -8.73 10.75 -22.51
N ARG A 5 -8.13 11.46 -21.56
CA ARG A 5 -7.02 10.99 -20.74
C ARG A 5 -7.45 11.07 -19.28
N LEU A 6 -7.74 9.91 -18.69
CA LEU A 6 -8.40 9.73 -17.39
C LEU A 6 -7.50 9.08 -16.33
N LEU A 7 -6.40 8.44 -16.73
CA LEU A 7 -5.45 7.79 -15.83
C LEU A 7 -4.54 8.82 -15.16
N GLY A 8 -5.12 9.78 -14.44
CA GLY A 8 -4.48 10.95 -13.84
C GLY A 8 -5.43 12.15 -13.89
N ASP A 9 -4.87 13.36 -13.95
CA ASP A 9 -5.69 14.54 -14.22
C ASP A 9 -6.40 14.43 -15.57
N LEU A 10 -7.65 14.92 -15.61
CA LEU A 10 -8.49 14.86 -16.80
C LEU A 10 -7.92 15.77 -17.90
N GLU A 11 -7.49 15.16 -19.01
CA GLU A 11 -7.09 15.87 -20.21
C GLU A 11 -8.04 15.50 -21.37
N ILE A 12 -8.49 16.50 -22.12
CA ILE A 12 -9.45 16.31 -23.22
C ILE A 12 -8.98 17.07 -24.44
N VAL A 13 -8.87 16.39 -25.57
CA VAL A 13 -8.52 16.99 -26.85
C VAL A 13 -9.57 16.65 -27.90
N VAL A 14 -10.15 17.66 -28.54
CA VAL A 14 -11.11 17.50 -29.64
C VAL A 14 -10.55 18.18 -30.89
N ASP A 15 -10.32 17.40 -31.93
CA ASP A 15 -9.78 17.85 -33.22
C ASP A 15 -8.49 18.69 -33.06
N GLY A 16 -7.60 18.22 -32.16
CA GLY A 16 -6.32 18.86 -31.85
C GLY A 16 -6.39 20.05 -30.88
N ARG A 17 -7.57 20.38 -30.36
CA ARG A 17 -7.77 21.49 -29.41
C ARG A 17 -8.08 20.96 -28.02
N ALA A 18 -7.37 21.48 -27.01
CA ALA A 18 -7.70 21.21 -25.63
C ALA A 18 -9.11 21.74 -25.29
N VAL A 19 -9.90 20.94 -24.59
CA VAL A 19 -11.23 21.31 -24.12
C VAL A 19 -11.22 21.39 -22.60
N ASP A 20 -11.51 22.57 -22.07
CA ASP A 20 -11.68 22.76 -20.63
C ASP A 20 -13.08 22.33 -20.20
N LEU A 21 -13.13 21.25 -19.40
CA LEU A 21 -14.32 20.81 -18.69
C LEU A 21 -13.94 20.71 -17.22
N SER A 22 -14.73 21.38 -16.38
CA SER A 22 -14.49 21.44 -14.94
C SER A 22 -15.73 21.05 -14.12
N GLY A 23 -15.50 20.81 -12.83
CA GLY A 23 -16.54 20.48 -11.85
C GLY A 23 -17.41 19.29 -12.26
N ILE A 24 -18.73 19.45 -12.13
CA ILE A 24 -19.69 18.37 -12.34
C ILE A 24 -19.70 17.82 -13.78
N LYS A 25 -19.31 18.65 -14.77
CA LYS A 25 -19.27 18.24 -16.19
C LYS A 25 -18.07 17.34 -16.46
N ALA A 26 -16.91 17.70 -15.89
CA ALA A 26 -15.71 16.87 -15.90
C ALA A 26 -15.99 15.49 -15.31
N GLN A 27 -16.61 15.47 -14.12
CA GLN A 27 -16.97 14.21 -13.45
C GLN A 27 -17.94 13.35 -14.28
N THR A 28 -18.95 13.99 -14.89
CA THR A 28 -19.91 13.29 -15.74
C THR A 28 -19.19 12.62 -16.92
N LEU A 29 -18.24 13.32 -17.55
CA LEU A 29 -17.43 12.74 -18.62
C LEU A 29 -16.54 11.60 -18.12
N ILE A 30 -15.86 11.79 -16.98
CA ILE A 30 -15.00 10.76 -16.38
C ILE A 30 -15.76 9.46 -16.20
N LEU A 31 -16.98 9.50 -15.64
CA LEU A 31 -17.78 8.30 -15.41
C LEU A 31 -18.28 7.65 -16.71
N ILE A 32 -18.73 8.45 -17.68
CA ILE A 32 -19.15 7.93 -19.00
C ILE A 32 -17.97 7.27 -19.72
N ALA A 33 -16.80 7.90 -19.68
CA ALA A 33 -15.62 7.39 -20.34
C ALA A 33 -15.03 6.18 -19.60
N ALA A 34 -14.91 6.19 -18.27
CA ALA A 34 -14.41 5.06 -17.50
C ALA A 34 -15.28 3.78 -17.62
N SER A 35 -16.58 3.94 -17.92
CA SER A 35 -17.53 2.81 -18.08
C SER A 35 -17.32 1.98 -19.35
N GLY A 36 -16.37 2.37 -20.22
CA GLY A 36 -16.04 1.58 -21.40
C GLY A 36 -16.98 1.78 -22.60
N PRO A 37 -16.75 1.04 -23.70
CA PRO A 37 -17.58 1.07 -24.90
C PRO A 37 -19.04 0.63 -24.68
N ALA A 38 -19.30 -0.15 -23.62
CA ALA A 38 -20.64 -0.55 -23.21
C ALA A 38 -21.47 0.63 -22.69
N GLY A 39 -20.81 1.64 -22.12
CA GLY A 39 -21.47 2.81 -21.55
C GLY A 39 -22.02 2.60 -20.14
N ILE A 40 -22.76 3.60 -19.67
CA ILE A 40 -23.37 3.65 -18.34
C ILE A 40 -24.84 3.99 -18.44
N THR A 41 -25.69 3.31 -17.66
CA THR A 41 -27.12 3.65 -17.59
C THR A 41 -27.32 5.00 -16.89
N SER A 42 -28.48 5.63 -17.09
CA SER A 42 -28.82 6.86 -16.35
C SER A 42 -28.81 6.63 -14.84
N SER A 43 -29.42 5.54 -14.38
CA SER A 43 -29.50 5.16 -12.97
C SER A 43 -28.12 4.95 -12.33
N ASP A 44 -27.22 4.23 -13.02
CA ASP A 44 -25.88 3.98 -12.49
C ASP A 44 -25.01 5.23 -12.51
N LEU A 45 -25.19 6.10 -13.52
CA LEU A 45 -24.51 7.40 -13.57
C LEU A 45 -25.00 8.33 -12.45
N GLU A 46 -26.31 8.37 -12.16
CA GLU A 46 -26.86 9.10 -11.02
C GLU A 46 -26.24 8.59 -9.71
N ARG A 47 -26.26 7.28 -9.49
CA ARG A 47 -25.69 6.64 -8.29
C ARG A 47 -24.20 6.95 -8.13
N ALA A 48 -23.41 6.80 -9.19
CA ALA A 48 -21.98 7.08 -9.15
C ALA A 48 -21.67 8.57 -8.85
N MET A 49 -22.59 9.47 -9.18
CA MET A 49 -22.47 10.90 -8.92
C MET A 49 -22.90 11.32 -7.50
N GLU A 50 -23.63 10.48 -6.75
CA GLU A 50 -24.07 10.78 -5.37
C GLU A 50 -22.89 11.10 -4.43
N GLY A 51 -21.73 10.50 -4.68
CA GLY A 51 -20.49 10.75 -3.91
C GLY A 51 -19.79 12.08 -4.21
N VAL A 52 -20.22 12.84 -5.24
CA VAL A 52 -19.49 14.02 -5.76
C VAL A 52 -20.16 15.35 -5.33
N GLY A 53 -21.27 15.29 -4.60
CA GLY A 53 -21.92 16.45 -3.98
C GLY A 53 -23.40 16.59 -4.31
N ARG A 54 -24.11 17.43 -3.53
CA ARG A 54 -25.56 17.67 -3.67
C ARG A 54 -25.89 18.37 -4.99
N GLY A 55 -26.18 17.58 -6.03
CA GLY A 55 -26.68 18.07 -7.30
C GLY A 55 -27.50 17.03 -8.08
N ALA A 56 -28.02 16.00 -7.42
CA ALA A 56 -28.67 14.85 -8.05
C ALA A 56 -30.17 15.06 -8.37
N GLU A 57 -30.57 16.23 -8.89
CA GLU A 57 -31.94 16.35 -9.44
C GLU A 57 -32.01 15.67 -10.82
N LYS A 58 -32.90 14.69 -11.03
CA LYS A 58 -33.03 13.90 -12.28
C LYS A 58 -33.09 14.73 -13.57
N GLY A 59 -33.71 15.91 -13.55
CA GLY A 59 -33.75 16.82 -14.71
C GLY A 59 -32.38 17.42 -15.07
N THR A 60 -31.44 17.45 -14.12
CA THR A 60 -30.11 18.05 -14.29
C THR A 60 -29.12 17.11 -14.97
N LEU A 61 -29.29 15.78 -14.87
CA LEU A 61 -28.35 14.83 -15.49
C LEU A 61 -28.38 14.92 -17.01
N HIS A 62 -29.56 14.80 -17.63
CA HIS A 62 -29.70 14.90 -19.09
C HIS A 62 -29.17 16.22 -19.64
N ARG A 63 -29.39 17.32 -18.90
CA ARG A 63 -28.83 18.64 -19.24
C ARG A 63 -27.30 18.63 -19.18
N ARG A 64 -26.71 18.09 -18.10
CA ARG A 64 -25.24 17.96 -17.96
C ARG A 64 -24.64 17.12 -19.09
N VAL A 65 -25.22 15.97 -19.39
CA VAL A 65 -24.75 15.12 -20.50
C VAL A 65 -24.89 15.84 -21.83
N THR A 66 -25.97 16.60 -22.05
CA THR A 66 -26.12 17.42 -23.26
C THR A 66 -25.04 18.49 -23.37
N GLU A 67 -24.65 19.12 -22.26
CA GLU A 67 -23.57 20.10 -22.24
C GLU A 67 -22.20 19.46 -22.50
N VAL A 68 -21.91 18.31 -21.89
CA VAL A 68 -20.70 17.51 -22.19
C VAL A 68 -20.69 17.12 -23.67
N ARG A 69 -21.81 16.63 -24.20
CA ARG A 69 -21.95 16.25 -25.61
C ARG A 69 -21.67 17.43 -26.55
N LYS A 70 -22.15 18.64 -26.23
CA LYS A 70 -21.85 19.85 -27.00
C LYS A 70 -20.37 20.20 -26.95
N ALA A 71 -19.75 20.15 -25.77
CA ALA A 71 -18.32 20.41 -25.60
C ALA A 71 -17.45 19.42 -26.39
N LEU A 72 -17.90 18.16 -26.51
CA LEU A 72 -17.21 17.10 -27.23
C LEU A 72 -17.67 16.92 -28.69
N ASN A 73 -18.21 17.95 -29.34
CA ASN A 73 -18.66 17.90 -30.74
C ASN A 73 -19.54 16.67 -31.08
N ASN A 74 -20.51 16.36 -30.21
CA ASN A 74 -21.43 15.22 -30.31
C ASN A 74 -20.76 13.83 -30.32
N GLN A 75 -19.62 13.67 -29.66
CA GLN A 75 -18.97 12.36 -29.49
C GLN A 75 -19.56 11.51 -28.35
N VAL A 76 -20.44 12.06 -27.53
CA VAL A 76 -21.27 11.29 -26.60
C VAL A 76 -22.55 10.87 -27.32
N SER A 77 -22.87 9.58 -27.30
CA SER A 77 -24.10 9.05 -27.90
C SER A 77 -25.35 9.59 -27.19
N PRO A 78 -26.43 9.89 -27.94
CA PRO A 78 -27.70 10.24 -27.33
C PRO A 78 -28.27 9.04 -26.56
N TYR A 79 -28.90 9.31 -25.41
CA TYR A 79 -29.49 8.29 -24.54
C TYR A 79 -30.59 7.45 -25.22
N LYS A 80 -31.26 8.01 -26.24
CA LYS A 80 -32.47 7.41 -26.84
C LYS A 80 -32.22 6.09 -27.57
N ASP A 81 -31.01 5.85 -28.04
CA ASP A 81 -30.74 4.73 -28.94
C ASP A 81 -30.58 3.41 -28.15
N ASP A 82 -29.88 3.43 -27.01
CA ASP A 82 -29.53 2.23 -26.25
C ASP A 82 -29.78 2.33 -24.73
N GLN A 83 -30.47 3.39 -24.26
CA GLN A 83 -30.69 3.66 -22.82
C GLN A 83 -29.40 3.80 -21.99
N CYS A 84 -28.26 4.04 -22.64
CA CYS A 84 -26.96 4.23 -22.01
C CYS A 84 -26.26 5.49 -22.56
N TYR A 85 -25.44 6.10 -21.72
CA TYR A 85 -24.48 7.11 -22.12
C TYR A 85 -23.14 6.46 -22.41
N ARG A 86 -22.59 6.68 -23.59
CA ARG A 86 -21.27 6.20 -24.00
C ARG A 86 -20.60 7.17 -24.95
N LEU A 87 -19.27 7.15 -24.97
CA LEU A 87 -18.54 7.76 -26.08
C LEU A 87 -18.71 6.90 -27.33
N LYS A 88 -18.80 7.53 -28.50
CA LYS A 88 -18.96 6.82 -29.77
C LYS A 88 -17.75 5.93 -30.03
N SER A 89 -17.99 4.63 -30.19
CA SER A 89 -16.94 3.67 -30.59
C SER A 89 -16.62 3.85 -32.07
N THR A 90 -15.76 4.81 -32.38
CA THR A 90 -15.22 5.04 -33.72
C THR A 90 -13.71 5.08 -33.61
N SER A 91 -12.99 4.80 -34.69
CA SER A 91 -11.51 4.92 -34.76
C SER A 91 -10.98 6.34 -34.47
N ARG A 92 -11.87 7.31 -34.26
CA ARG A 92 -11.57 8.70 -33.94
C ARG A 92 -11.68 9.02 -32.45
N VAL A 93 -11.99 8.05 -31.58
CA VAL A 93 -12.09 8.24 -30.13
C VAL A 93 -11.03 7.36 -29.45
N THR A 94 -10.13 7.99 -28.69
CA THR A 94 -9.16 7.29 -27.84
C THR A 94 -9.40 7.62 -26.38
N VAL A 95 -9.37 6.61 -25.53
CA VAL A 95 -9.51 6.76 -24.07
C VAL A 95 -8.43 5.91 -23.41
N ASP A 96 -7.52 6.55 -22.67
CA ASP A 96 -6.35 5.85 -22.09
C ASP A 96 -6.74 4.71 -21.14
N SER A 97 -7.87 4.84 -20.42
CA SER A 97 -8.38 3.76 -19.57
C SER A 97 -8.87 2.53 -20.35
N TRP A 98 -9.41 2.72 -21.56
CA TRP A 98 -9.81 1.59 -22.43
C TRP A 98 -8.57 0.91 -22.99
N GLU A 99 -7.65 1.71 -23.51
CA GLU A 99 -6.37 1.24 -24.04
C GLU A 99 -5.59 0.45 -22.99
N PHE A 100 -5.60 0.92 -21.73
CA PHE A 100 -5.01 0.20 -20.62
C PHE A 100 -5.70 -1.15 -20.34
N SER A 101 -7.02 -1.15 -20.10
CA SER A 101 -7.75 -2.39 -19.74
C SER A 101 -7.68 -3.44 -20.85
N ASP A 102 -7.87 -3.03 -22.11
CA ASP A 102 -7.80 -3.93 -23.26
C ASP A 102 -6.36 -4.42 -23.49
N GLY A 103 -5.38 -3.51 -23.40
CA GLY A 103 -3.97 -3.84 -23.55
C GLY A 103 -3.47 -4.84 -22.50
N VAL A 104 -3.86 -4.68 -21.23
CA VAL A 104 -3.51 -5.65 -20.18
C VAL A 104 -4.21 -6.99 -20.43
N ALA A 105 -5.47 -7.00 -20.88
CA ALA A 105 -6.17 -8.24 -21.21
C ALA A 105 -5.48 -9.01 -22.35
N LEU A 106 -5.03 -8.31 -23.40
CA LEU A 106 -4.26 -8.89 -24.50
C LEU A 106 -2.88 -9.38 -24.05
N LEU A 107 -2.16 -8.57 -23.25
CA LEU A 107 -0.86 -8.92 -22.69
C LEU A 107 -0.94 -10.21 -21.84
N ALA A 108 -2.00 -10.35 -21.04
CA ALA A 108 -2.22 -11.53 -20.18
C ALA A 108 -2.60 -12.80 -20.96
N ALA A 109 -3.19 -12.66 -22.16
CA ALA A 109 -3.59 -13.77 -23.00
C ALA A 109 -2.44 -14.32 -23.87
N GLY A 110 -1.41 -13.50 -24.11
CA GLY A 110 -0.26 -13.83 -24.94
C GLY A 110 1.01 -14.16 -24.15
N ALA A 111 2.13 -14.27 -24.87
CA ALA A 111 3.45 -14.23 -24.25
C ALA A 111 3.68 -12.79 -23.73
N PRO A 112 3.99 -12.60 -22.43
CA PRO A 112 4.15 -11.25 -21.89
C PRO A 112 5.30 -10.52 -22.59
N ASP A 113 5.04 -9.34 -23.14
CA ASP A 113 6.01 -8.44 -23.78
C ASP A 113 6.40 -7.31 -22.80
N PRO A 114 7.70 -7.16 -22.43
CA PRO A 114 8.17 -6.06 -21.60
C PRO A 114 7.81 -4.67 -22.13
N ALA A 115 7.94 -4.46 -23.44
CA ALA A 115 7.73 -3.14 -24.04
C ALA A 115 6.28 -2.71 -23.92
N GLU A 116 5.34 -3.64 -24.14
CA GLU A 116 3.92 -3.38 -24.00
C GLU A 116 3.53 -3.12 -22.53
N ALA A 117 4.08 -3.89 -21.57
CA ALA A 117 3.86 -3.63 -20.15
C ALA A 117 4.36 -2.23 -19.74
N ASP A 118 5.55 -1.83 -20.20
CA ASP A 118 6.12 -0.51 -19.93
C ASP A 118 5.24 0.62 -20.49
N ARG A 119 4.77 0.44 -21.73
CA ARG A 119 3.85 1.37 -22.40
C ARG A 119 2.52 1.51 -21.64
N LEU A 120 1.92 0.40 -21.20
CA LEU A 120 0.65 0.38 -20.46
C LEU A 120 0.77 1.06 -19.09
N MET A 121 1.86 0.79 -18.34
CA MET A 121 2.18 1.55 -17.13
C MET A 121 2.39 3.04 -17.42
N GLY A 122 3.00 3.33 -18.57
CA GLY A 122 3.24 4.68 -19.07
C GLY A 122 1.99 5.54 -19.26
N LEU A 123 0.81 4.93 -19.43
CA LEU A 123 -0.47 5.63 -19.56
C LEU A 123 -0.88 6.34 -18.25
N TRP A 124 -0.46 5.82 -17.10
CA TRP A 124 -0.79 6.36 -15.79
C TRP A 124 0.08 7.58 -15.43
N ARG A 125 -0.60 8.66 -15.09
CA ARG A 125 -0.08 9.97 -14.67
C ARG A 125 -0.49 10.31 -13.23
N GLY A 126 -1.53 9.67 -12.71
CA GLY A 126 -2.06 9.80 -11.35
C GLY A 126 -2.95 8.60 -11.01
N ASN A 127 -3.45 8.52 -9.78
CA ASN A 127 -4.39 7.48 -9.36
C ASN A 127 -5.83 8.00 -9.34
N PRO A 128 -6.63 7.80 -10.41
CA PRO A 128 -8.03 8.19 -10.45
C PRO A 128 -8.97 7.18 -9.78
N LEU A 129 -8.47 6.03 -9.31
CA LEU A 129 -9.33 4.96 -8.83
C LEU A 129 -10.04 5.41 -7.53
N PRO A 130 -11.37 5.37 -7.49
CA PRO A 130 -12.07 5.67 -6.27
C PRO A 130 -11.83 4.54 -5.25
N ARG A 131 -12.09 4.80 -3.98
CA ARG A 131 -12.10 3.75 -2.95
C ARG A 131 -13.09 2.65 -3.32
N ARG A 132 -12.79 1.37 -2.98
CA ARG A 132 -13.64 0.20 -3.31
C ARG A 132 -15.11 0.31 -2.86
N TYR A 133 -15.37 1.07 -1.80
CA TYR A 133 -16.72 1.29 -1.25
C TYR A 133 -17.45 2.50 -1.85
N SER A 134 -16.81 3.21 -2.78
CA SER A 134 -17.40 4.37 -3.46
C SER A 134 -18.55 3.93 -4.39
N PRO A 135 -19.65 4.70 -4.48
CA PRO A 135 -20.68 4.47 -5.48
C PRO A 135 -20.16 4.45 -6.93
N ALA A 136 -19.02 5.11 -7.19
CA ALA A 136 -18.37 5.11 -8.51
C ALA A 136 -17.49 3.87 -8.77
N TRP A 137 -17.23 3.02 -7.77
CA TRP A 137 -16.34 1.85 -7.94
C TRP A 137 -16.75 0.91 -9.09
N PRO A 138 -18.05 0.56 -9.27
CA PRO A 138 -18.45 -0.32 -10.36
C PRO A 138 -18.06 0.19 -11.76
N VAL A 139 -18.03 1.51 -11.94
CA VAL A 139 -17.64 2.17 -13.20
C VAL A 139 -16.16 1.96 -13.52
N TRP A 140 -15.31 1.92 -12.48
CA TRP A 140 -13.87 1.77 -12.61
C TRP A 140 -13.38 0.32 -12.56
N ARG A 141 -14.30 -0.65 -12.45
CA ARG A 141 -13.97 -2.06 -12.23
C ARG A 141 -13.00 -2.62 -13.27
N ALA A 142 -13.24 -2.38 -14.56
CA ALA A 142 -12.38 -2.91 -15.62
C ALA A 142 -10.93 -2.35 -15.55
N VAL A 143 -10.77 -1.10 -15.10
CA VAL A 143 -9.45 -0.47 -14.92
C VAL A 143 -8.77 -1.04 -13.69
N ALA A 144 -9.50 -1.19 -12.58
CA ALA A 144 -8.99 -1.79 -11.36
C ALA A 144 -8.56 -3.26 -11.56
N GLU A 145 -9.39 -4.05 -12.27
CA GLU A 145 -9.05 -5.44 -12.63
C GLU A 145 -7.84 -5.50 -13.57
N GLY A 146 -7.74 -4.57 -14.52
CA GLY A 146 -6.56 -4.41 -15.37
C GLY A 146 -5.30 -4.09 -14.55
N HIS A 147 -5.41 -3.18 -13.57
CA HIS A 147 -4.32 -2.85 -12.65
C HIS A 147 -3.87 -4.10 -11.87
N ASP A 148 -4.80 -4.77 -11.20
CA ASP A 148 -4.52 -5.98 -10.41
C ASP A 148 -3.87 -7.08 -11.28
N ARG A 149 -4.35 -7.25 -12.51
CA ARG A 149 -3.80 -8.23 -13.46
C ARG A 149 -2.40 -7.87 -13.94
N LEU A 150 -2.15 -6.60 -14.27
CA LEU A 150 -0.82 -6.14 -14.66
C LEU A 150 0.18 -6.33 -13.52
N VAL A 151 -0.20 -5.97 -12.29
CA VAL A 151 0.65 -6.17 -11.10
C VAL A 151 0.95 -7.66 -10.88
N ALA A 152 -0.06 -8.53 -11.02
CA ALA A 152 0.14 -9.98 -10.91
C ALA A 152 1.07 -10.54 -12.00
N LEU A 153 1.00 -10.03 -13.24
CA LEU A 153 1.91 -10.40 -14.31
C LEU A 153 3.36 -9.99 -13.97
N LEU A 154 3.55 -8.76 -13.51
CA LEU A 154 4.85 -8.22 -13.15
C LEU A 154 5.48 -8.95 -11.95
N ASP A 155 4.67 -9.38 -10.97
CA ASP A 155 5.16 -10.16 -9.82
C ASP A 155 5.79 -11.50 -10.24
N GLY A 156 5.41 -12.04 -11.39
CA GLY A 156 6.00 -13.25 -11.97
C GLY A 156 7.26 -13.01 -12.80
N TRP A 157 7.71 -11.76 -12.98
CA TRP A 157 8.88 -11.45 -13.82
C TRP A 157 10.17 -11.44 -13.00
N GLU A 158 11.26 -11.81 -13.65
CA GLU A 158 12.60 -11.75 -13.07
C GLU A 158 13.06 -10.30 -12.85
N ARG A 159 13.95 -10.10 -11.88
CA ARG A 159 14.42 -8.78 -11.45
C ARG A 159 15.05 -7.97 -12.59
N ASP A 160 15.90 -8.60 -13.40
CA ASP A 160 16.59 -7.92 -14.50
C ASP A 160 15.58 -7.40 -15.52
N ARG A 161 14.56 -8.20 -15.83
CA ARG A 161 13.46 -7.82 -16.71
C ARG A 161 12.61 -6.69 -16.14
N LEU A 162 12.36 -6.68 -14.84
CA LEU A 162 11.67 -5.57 -14.17
C LEU A 162 12.50 -4.28 -14.21
N ALA A 163 13.82 -4.38 -14.09
CA ALA A 163 14.73 -3.23 -14.11
C ALA A 163 14.78 -2.52 -15.46
N GLU A 164 14.43 -3.21 -16.56
CA GLU A 164 14.30 -2.62 -17.90
C GLU A 164 13.04 -1.74 -18.06
N LEU A 165 12.06 -1.86 -17.16
CA LEU A 165 10.78 -1.14 -17.25
C LEU A 165 10.92 0.30 -16.72
N THR A 166 11.08 1.23 -17.65
CA THR A 166 11.30 2.65 -17.36
C THR A 166 10.11 3.31 -16.65
N ALA A 167 8.88 2.86 -16.92
CA ALA A 167 7.66 3.39 -16.33
C ALA A 167 7.34 2.81 -14.96
N LEU A 168 7.90 1.65 -14.59
CA LEU A 168 7.50 0.90 -13.40
C LEU A 168 7.69 1.68 -12.10
N ARG A 169 8.82 2.38 -11.93
CA ARG A 169 9.07 3.19 -10.73
C ARG A 169 8.00 4.28 -10.55
N ARG A 170 7.69 5.02 -11.62
CA ARG A 170 6.66 6.06 -11.60
C ARG A 170 5.29 5.44 -11.32
N TYR A 171 4.93 4.39 -12.06
CA TYR A 171 3.66 3.69 -11.89
C TYR A 171 3.46 3.21 -10.46
N ALA A 172 4.45 2.54 -9.86
CA ALA A 172 4.36 2.04 -8.50
C ALA A 172 4.23 3.16 -7.44
N SER A 173 4.79 4.35 -7.71
CA SER A 173 4.66 5.51 -6.83
C SER A 173 3.25 6.11 -6.80
N LEU A 174 2.41 5.85 -7.82
CA LEU A 174 1.03 6.33 -7.87
C LEU A 174 0.10 5.55 -6.92
N PHE A 175 0.54 4.38 -6.43
CA PHE A 175 -0.21 3.50 -5.55
C PHE A 175 0.61 3.17 -4.29
N PRO A 176 0.83 4.15 -3.40
CA PRO A 176 1.66 3.96 -2.21
C PRO A 176 1.13 2.83 -1.31
N ASP A 177 -0.18 2.69 -1.23
CA ASP A 177 -0.90 1.71 -0.38
C ASP A 177 -1.04 0.32 -1.03
N ASP A 178 -0.64 0.14 -2.29
CA ASP A 178 -0.67 -1.19 -2.93
C ASP A 178 0.60 -1.97 -2.54
N TRP A 179 0.42 -2.92 -1.61
CA TRP A 179 1.48 -3.77 -1.09
C TRP A 179 2.13 -4.67 -2.17
N LYS A 180 1.40 -5.07 -3.21
CA LYS A 180 1.96 -5.87 -4.30
C LYS A 180 2.95 -5.03 -5.10
N LEU A 181 2.60 -3.78 -5.37
CA LEU A 181 3.52 -2.80 -5.95
C LEU A 181 4.64 -2.41 -4.98
N GLN A 182 4.45 -2.47 -3.66
CA GLN A 182 5.55 -2.30 -2.70
C GLN A 182 6.60 -3.40 -2.86
N LYS A 183 6.20 -4.66 -3.04
CA LYS A 183 7.15 -5.76 -3.33
C LYS A 183 7.97 -5.49 -4.59
N LEU A 184 7.29 -5.07 -5.67
CA LEU A 184 7.96 -4.69 -6.93
C LEU A 184 8.89 -3.48 -6.75
N ARG A 185 8.51 -2.48 -5.94
CA ARG A 185 9.40 -1.38 -5.56
C ARG A 185 10.65 -1.89 -4.83
N GLY A 186 10.50 -2.88 -3.96
CA GLY A 186 11.61 -3.57 -3.29
C GLY A 186 12.58 -4.23 -4.28
N ALA A 187 12.04 -4.90 -5.31
CA ALA A 187 12.83 -5.51 -6.37
C ALA A 187 13.60 -4.47 -7.21
N LEU A 188 13.03 -3.28 -7.43
CA LEU A 188 13.64 -2.19 -8.21
C LEU A 188 14.57 -1.27 -7.40
N SER A 189 14.31 -1.08 -6.11
CA SER A 189 15.26 -0.47 -5.19
C SER A 189 16.42 -1.45 -5.04
N GLY A 190 17.65 -0.97 -5.01
CA GLY A 190 18.84 -1.84 -4.93
C GLY A 190 18.81 -2.79 -3.73
N LYS A 191 19.45 -2.39 -2.64
CA LYS A 191 19.41 -3.16 -1.39
C LYS A 191 18.23 -2.64 -0.56
N PRO A 192 17.43 -3.49 0.11
CA PRO A 192 16.39 -3.00 1.03
C PRO A 192 16.98 -2.05 2.06
N GLN A 193 16.26 -0.96 2.35
CA GLN A 193 16.70 0.02 3.36
C GLN A 193 16.44 -0.51 4.76
N LEU A 194 17.50 -0.58 5.57
CA LEU A 194 17.47 -1.01 6.95
C LEU A 194 17.78 0.19 7.85
N LEU A 195 16.87 0.53 8.75
CA LEU A 195 17.16 1.48 9.82
C LEU A 195 18.00 0.78 10.88
N VAL A 196 19.17 1.33 11.21
CA VAL A 196 19.97 0.89 12.35
C VAL A 196 20.03 2.03 13.35
N VAL A 197 19.57 1.77 14.57
CA VAL A 197 19.60 2.72 15.69
C VAL A 197 20.58 2.21 16.74
N GLU A 198 21.79 2.78 16.76
CA GLU A 198 22.95 2.25 17.48
C GLU A 198 23.97 3.36 17.76
N ASP A 199 24.46 3.50 18.99
CA ASP A 199 25.42 4.55 19.36
C ASP A 199 26.88 4.07 19.43
N GLN A 200 27.13 2.76 19.66
CA GLN A 200 28.48 2.26 19.94
C GLN A 200 29.11 1.47 18.80
N VAL A 201 28.35 0.59 18.16
CA VAL A 201 28.90 -0.39 17.19
C VAL A 201 28.35 -0.25 15.77
N MET A 202 27.91 0.97 15.41
CA MET A 202 27.30 1.28 14.11
C MET A 202 28.17 0.84 12.93
N ASP A 203 29.47 1.17 12.94
CA ASP A 203 30.39 0.85 11.84
C ASP A 203 30.52 -0.66 11.61
N GLU A 204 30.51 -1.46 12.68
CA GLU A 204 30.55 -2.92 12.58
C GLU A 204 29.27 -3.46 11.96
N ILE A 205 28.10 -2.91 12.34
CA ILE A 205 26.79 -3.31 11.79
C ILE A 205 26.73 -2.97 10.30
N VAL A 206 27.16 -1.76 9.95
CA VAL A 206 27.22 -1.32 8.56
C VAL A 206 28.15 -2.23 7.77
N LEU A 207 29.35 -2.53 8.27
CA LEU A 207 30.29 -3.41 7.59
C LEU A 207 29.71 -4.81 7.34
N LEU A 208 28.96 -5.35 8.30
CA LEU A 208 28.34 -6.66 8.20
C LEU A 208 27.17 -6.70 7.21
N LEU A 209 26.37 -5.64 7.13
CA LEU A 209 25.10 -5.63 6.40
C LEU A 209 25.14 -4.86 5.07
N LYS A 210 26.16 -4.06 4.81
CA LYS A 210 26.26 -3.19 3.61
C LYS A 210 26.17 -3.95 2.29
N ASP A 211 26.49 -5.24 2.27
CA ASP A 211 26.48 -6.05 1.05
C ASP A 211 25.05 -6.48 0.65
N GLU A 212 24.10 -6.44 1.58
CA GLU A 212 22.71 -6.86 1.36
C GLU A 212 21.69 -5.74 1.61
N PHE A 213 22.06 -4.72 2.39
CA PHE A 213 21.16 -3.67 2.84
C PHE A 213 21.74 -2.27 2.55
N GLU A 214 20.85 -1.32 2.28
CA GLU A 214 21.18 0.11 2.31
C GLU A 214 20.90 0.61 3.73
N ILE A 215 21.93 1.06 4.46
CA ILE A 215 21.77 1.37 5.89
C ILE A 215 21.38 2.84 6.09
N VAL A 216 20.24 3.06 6.72
CA VAL A 216 19.82 4.35 7.27
C VAL A 216 20.24 4.37 8.74
N GLN A 217 21.14 5.27 9.11
CA GLN A 217 21.77 5.28 10.44
C GLN A 217 21.12 6.32 11.36
N ALA A 218 20.91 5.97 12.62
CA ALA A 218 20.61 6.90 13.70
C ALA A 218 21.47 6.56 14.92
N ALA A 219 22.36 7.46 15.33
CA ALA A 219 23.27 7.23 16.45
C ALA A 219 22.67 7.64 17.81
N SER A 220 21.50 8.26 17.80
CA SER A 220 20.83 8.81 18.96
C SER A 220 19.32 8.86 18.75
N TYR A 221 18.55 9.09 19.81
CA TYR A 221 17.12 9.35 19.66
C TYR A 221 16.85 10.60 18.82
N ARG A 222 17.72 11.61 18.93
CA ARG A 222 17.63 12.85 18.15
C ARG A 222 17.77 12.61 16.65
N ASP A 223 18.70 11.76 16.24
CA ASP A 223 18.88 11.42 14.82
C ASP A 223 17.67 10.67 14.27
N PHE A 224 17.14 9.73 15.06
CA PHE A 224 15.89 9.06 14.74
C PHE A 224 14.73 10.03 14.56
N ASP A 225 14.60 11.03 15.46
CA ASP A 225 13.56 12.04 15.38
C ASP A 225 13.68 12.91 14.11
N ALA A 226 14.90 13.25 13.70
CA ALA A 226 15.15 13.95 12.44
C ALA A 226 14.72 13.13 11.22
N LEU A 227 14.99 11.81 11.20
CA LEU A 227 14.54 10.90 10.14
C LEU A 227 13.01 10.77 10.08
N ARG A 228 12.37 10.77 11.26
CA ARG A 228 10.91 10.81 11.39
C ARG A 228 10.35 12.07 10.74
N GLU A 229 10.89 13.24 11.09
CA GLU A 229 10.40 14.53 10.60
C GLU A 229 10.63 14.74 9.10
N SER A 230 11.73 14.21 8.56
CA SER A 230 12.01 14.30 7.12
C SER A 230 11.19 13.32 6.27
N GLY A 231 10.46 12.39 6.88
CA GLY A 231 9.74 11.32 6.19
C GLY A 231 10.65 10.22 5.62
N ALA A 232 11.93 10.17 6.03
CA ALA A 232 12.89 9.16 5.56
C ALA A 232 12.50 7.74 6.01
N LEU A 233 11.70 7.61 7.07
CA LEU A 233 11.19 6.32 7.52
C LEU A 233 10.26 5.64 6.51
N ASN A 234 9.68 6.36 5.55
CA ASN A 234 8.74 5.81 4.56
C ASN A 234 9.36 4.81 3.59
N THR A 235 10.69 4.81 3.46
CA THR A 235 11.43 3.92 2.55
C THR A 235 12.11 2.75 3.29
N VAL A 236 12.13 2.78 4.62
CA VAL A 236 12.73 1.76 5.48
C VAL A 236 11.86 0.50 5.53
N ARG A 237 12.49 -0.67 5.40
CA ARG A 237 11.83 -1.98 5.38
C ARG A 237 11.91 -2.77 6.67
N ALA A 238 12.92 -2.50 7.49
CA ALA A 238 13.11 -3.11 8.79
C ALA A 238 13.91 -2.16 9.68
N ALA A 239 13.85 -2.38 10.98
CA ALA A 239 14.65 -1.64 11.95
C ALA A 239 15.40 -2.60 12.88
N LEU A 240 16.67 -2.29 13.09
CA LEU A 240 17.53 -2.92 14.07
C LEU A 240 17.84 -1.86 15.14
N VAL A 241 17.38 -2.08 16.37
CA VAL A 241 17.41 -1.07 17.42
C VAL A 241 18.19 -1.58 18.61
N ASP A 242 19.19 -0.83 19.07
CA ASP A 242 19.90 -1.15 20.30
C ASP A 242 18.98 -1.01 21.52
N LYS A 243 19.08 -1.95 22.46
CA LYS A 243 18.39 -1.90 23.76
C LYS A 243 18.88 -0.77 24.64
N HIS A 244 20.14 -0.37 24.51
CA HIS A 244 20.81 0.59 25.38
C HIS A 244 21.27 1.83 24.62
N LEU A 245 20.36 2.44 23.84
CA LEU A 245 20.62 3.68 23.13
C LEU A 245 20.89 4.82 24.13
N GLU A 246 22.10 5.38 24.09
CA GLU A 246 22.64 6.42 24.98
C GLU A 246 22.95 5.89 26.40
N SER A 247 24.23 5.97 26.80
CA SER A 247 24.77 5.40 28.06
C SER A 247 24.27 6.01 29.38
N GLU A 248 23.45 7.06 29.34
CA GLU A 248 22.88 7.67 30.54
C GLU A 248 21.62 6.91 30.95
N SER A 249 21.77 6.05 31.98
CA SER A 249 20.85 5.30 32.87
C SER A 249 19.32 5.24 32.66
N ASP A 250 18.72 6.12 31.88
CA ASP A 250 17.32 6.16 31.54
C ASP A 250 17.13 5.48 30.18
N SER A 251 16.75 4.20 30.19
CA SER A 251 16.46 3.32 29.03
C SER A 251 15.27 3.78 28.14
N TYR A 252 15.03 5.09 28.09
CA TYR A 252 13.93 5.76 27.41
C TYR A 252 14.15 5.89 25.91
N GLY A 253 15.38 6.00 25.42
CA GLY A 253 15.68 6.17 23.98
C GLY A 253 15.11 5.02 23.14
N THR A 254 15.55 3.81 23.43
CA THR A 254 15.06 2.57 22.78
C THR A 254 13.55 2.40 22.91
N THR A 255 13.01 2.62 24.12
CA THR A 255 11.57 2.47 24.37
C THR A 255 10.77 3.42 23.49
N LYS A 256 11.21 4.68 23.34
CA LYS A 256 10.56 5.66 22.47
C LYS A 256 10.65 5.28 20.99
N VAL A 257 11.80 4.82 20.51
CA VAL A 257 11.97 4.36 19.11
C VAL A 257 11.05 3.16 18.83
N ALA A 258 11.11 2.12 19.66
CA ALA A 258 10.33 0.91 19.47
C ALA A 258 8.81 1.18 19.59
N THR A 259 8.38 1.98 20.58
CA THR A 259 6.98 2.40 20.71
C THR A 259 6.52 3.23 19.52
N TYR A 260 7.36 4.13 18.98
CA TYR A 260 7.00 4.90 17.80
C TYR A 260 6.80 3.97 16.59
N LEU A 261 7.78 3.12 16.31
CA LEU A 261 7.74 2.19 15.17
C LEU A 261 6.53 1.26 15.28
N GLN A 262 6.25 0.75 16.49
CA GLN A 262 5.05 -0.04 16.79
C GLN A 262 3.76 0.72 16.44
N ARG A 263 3.60 1.95 16.93
CA ARG A 263 2.31 2.68 16.87
C ARG A 263 2.07 3.41 15.56
N HIS A 264 3.11 3.74 14.81
CA HIS A 264 3.02 4.67 13.68
C HIS A 264 3.50 4.10 12.36
N THR A 265 4.11 2.91 12.36
CA THR A 265 4.68 2.32 11.14
C THR A 265 4.34 0.84 11.04
N GLU A 266 4.56 0.25 9.86
CA GLU A 266 4.52 -1.21 9.68
C GLU A 266 5.91 -1.86 9.73
N ILE A 267 6.93 -1.08 10.09
CA ILE A 267 8.33 -1.51 10.05
C ILE A 267 8.52 -2.62 11.11
N PRO A 268 8.93 -3.84 10.73
CA PRO A 268 9.33 -4.88 11.67
C PRO A 268 10.61 -4.46 12.40
N VAL A 269 10.68 -4.75 13.69
CA VAL A 269 11.78 -4.30 14.56
C VAL A 269 12.43 -5.51 15.22
N THR A 270 13.76 -5.60 15.16
CA THR A 270 14.54 -6.51 15.99
C THR A 270 15.35 -5.70 16.98
N LEU A 271 15.32 -6.10 18.24
CA LEU A 271 16.10 -5.46 19.29
C LEU A 271 17.47 -6.13 19.40
N MET A 272 18.53 -5.34 19.52
CA MET A 272 19.86 -5.84 19.84
C MET A 272 20.16 -5.64 21.31
N SER A 273 20.69 -6.65 21.99
CA SER A 273 21.08 -6.53 23.40
C SER A 273 22.34 -7.33 23.71
N VAL A 274 23.20 -6.81 24.58
CA VAL A 274 24.35 -7.57 25.12
C VAL A 274 23.84 -8.66 26.10
N ASP A 275 22.79 -8.32 26.85
CA ASP A 275 22.11 -9.17 27.82
C ASP A 275 20.71 -9.53 27.32
N VAL A 276 20.57 -10.72 26.73
CA VAL A 276 19.24 -11.27 26.42
C VAL A 276 18.66 -11.79 27.73
N GLU A 277 17.50 -11.27 28.13
CA GLU A 277 16.87 -11.66 29.39
C GLU A 277 16.58 -13.17 29.40
N TYR A 278 17.31 -13.92 30.24
CA TYR A 278 17.30 -15.38 30.25
C TYR A 278 15.95 -16.03 30.61
N SER A 279 15.01 -15.28 31.18
CA SER A 279 13.64 -15.77 31.34
C SER A 279 12.88 -15.58 30.02
N SER A 280 12.63 -16.67 29.31
CA SER A 280 11.87 -16.72 28.06
C SER A 280 10.56 -15.91 28.11
N ASN A 281 9.92 -15.84 29.28
CA ASN A 281 8.67 -15.10 29.46
C ASN A 281 8.85 -13.58 29.35
N LYS A 282 9.86 -12.98 29.98
CA LYS A 282 10.07 -11.52 29.92
C LYS A 282 10.48 -11.06 28.53
N GLN A 283 11.35 -11.83 27.86
CA GLN A 283 11.72 -11.56 26.48
C GLN A 283 10.49 -11.65 25.56
N PHE A 284 9.66 -12.67 25.74
CA PHE A 284 8.43 -12.84 24.98
C PHE A 284 7.44 -11.68 25.20
N GLU A 285 7.21 -11.29 26.46
CA GLU A 285 6.38 -10.13 26.81
C GLU A 285 6.92 -8.84 26.18
N MET A 286 8.24 -8.63 26.18
CA MET A 286 8.87 -7.48 25.54
C MET A 286 8.63 -7.47 24.02
N CYS A 287 8.75 -8.64 23.36
CA CYS A 287 8.45 -8.77 21.94
C CYS A 287 6.98 -8.43 21.64
N LEU A 288 6.05 -8.87 22.48
CA LEU A 288 4.63 -8.51 22.33
C LEU A 288 4.38 -7.03 22.57
N LYS A 289 4.95 -6.48 23.65
CA LYS A 289 4.77 -5.09 24.06
C LYS A 289 5.23 -4.10 22.99
N TYR A 290 6.35 -4.36 22.33
CA TYR A 290 6.94 -3.45 21.33
C TYR A 290 6.82 -3.96 19.88
N ARG A 291 6.05 -5.04 19.66
CA ARG A 291 5.92 -5.71 18.35
C ARG A 291 7.28 -6.06 17.72
N LEU A 292 8.19 -6.59 18.53
CA LEU A 292 9.50 -7.03 18.06
C LEU A 292 9.38 -8.36 17.33
N SER A 293 10.10 -8.49 16.21
CA SER A 293 10.28 -9.75 15.50
C SER A 293 11.16 -10.69 16.32
N ASP A 294 12.25 -10.18 16.87
CA ASP A 294 13.19 -10.94 17.71
C ASP A 294 14.02 -10.02 18.63
N VAL A 295 14.77 -10.63 19.55
CA VAL A 295 15.84 -9.98 20.34
C VAL A 295 17.14 -10.73 20.10
N VAL A 296 18.06 -10.11 19.37
CA VAL A 296 19.35 -10.71 19.02
C VAL A 296 20.45 -10.28 19.98
N ARG A 297 21.38 -11.20 20.21
CA ARG A 297 22.51 -10.97 21.14
C ARG A 297 23.67 -10.27 20.44
N LYS A 298 24.16 -9.17 21.03
CA LYS A 298 25.48 -8.59 20.78
C LYS A 298 26.53 -9.30 21.63
N HIS A 299 27.76 -9.44 21.14
CA HIS A 299 28.84 -9.94 21.98
C HIS A 299 29.20 -8.92 23.07
N HIS A 300 29.63 -9.41 24.23
CA HIS A 300 30.02 -8.57 25.38
C HIS A 300 31.22 -7.66 25.12
N ASN A 301 31.97 -7.90 24.04
CA ASN A 301 33.07 -7.06 23.58
C ASN A 301 32.65 -6.05 22.49
N GLY A 302 31.35 -5.86 22.25
CA GLY A 302 30.84 -5.03 21.15
C GLY A 302 30.71 -5.74 19.81
N GLY A 303 31.30 -6.93 19.64
CA GLY A 303 31.25 -7.67 18.38
C GLY A 303 29.84 -8.12 17.98
N ILE A 304 29.63 -8.32 16.68
CA ILE A 304 28.33 -8.71 16.13
C ILE A 304 28.27 -10.20 15.82
N ASN A 305 27.17 -10.84 16.20
CA ASN A 305 26.88 -12.24 15.88
C ASN A 305 26.21 -12.34 14.49
N SER A 306 26.50 -13.41 13.74
CA SER A 306 25.80 -13.74 12.48
C SER A 306 24.28 -13.82 12.63
N GLY A 307 23.76 -14.09 13.83
CA GLY A 307 22.33 -14.06 14.13
C GLY A 307 21.64 -12.72 13.82
N ILE A 308 22.38 -11.60 13.78
CA ILE A 308 21.82 -10.31 13.33
C ILE A 308 21.43 -10.37 11.85
N VAL A 309 22.28 -10.96 11.01
CA VAL A 309 22.02 -11.07 9.57
C VAL A 309 20.76 -11.89 9.31
N ASP A 310 20.64 -13.04 9.98
CA ASP A 310 19.48 -13.92 9.83
C ASP A 310 18.19 -13.26 10.34
N ALA A 311 18.24 -12.55 11.46
CA ALA A 311 17.10 -11.81 11.98
C ALA A 311 16.66 -10.68 11.03
N VAL A 312 17.61 -9.94 10.46
CA VAL A 312 17.29 -8.88 9.48
C VAL A 312 16.70 -9.49 8.21
N ARG A 313 17.28 -10.56 7.67
CA ARG A 313 16.73 -11.28 6.50
C ARG A 313 15.31 -11.75 6.75
N ALA A 314 15.03 -12.32 7.93
CA ALA A 314 13.68 -12.74 8.30
C ALA A 314 12.69 -11.56 8.37
N MET A 315 13.13 -10.39 8.84
CA MET A 315 12.29 -9.19 8.86
C MET A 315 11.92 -8.72 7.45
N VAL A 316 12.87 -8.75 6.50
CA VAL A 316 12.65 -8.29 5.12
C VAL A 316 12.16 -9.39 4.17
N ASP A 317 11.90 -10.61 4.66
CA ASP A 317 11.47 -11.72 3.82
C ASP A 317 10.06 -11.46 3.26
N ASP A 318 9.97 -11.19 1.96
CA ASP A 318 8.72 -10.96 1.24
C ASP A 318 8.03 -12.25 0.79
N SER A 319 8.55 -13.43 1.19
CA SER A 319 7.84 -14.68 1.00
C SER A 319 6.51 -14.68 1.77
N PRO A 320 5.51 -15.47 1.34
CA PRO A 320 4.27 -15.65 2.09
C PRO A 320 4.52 -16.06 3.55
N ARG A 321 5.58 -16.84 3.80
CA ARG A 321 5.98 -17.24 5.15
C ARG A 321 6.49 -16.06 5.97
N GLY A 322 7.37 -15.22 5.42
CA GLY A 322 7.88 -14.02 6.07
C GLY A 322 6.77 -13.03 6.39
N TRP A 323 5.87 -12.80 5.43
CA TRP A 323 4.66 -12.00 5.65
C TRP A 323 3.79 -12.56 6.80
N SER A 324 3.49 -13.86 6.80
CA SER A 324 2.68 -14.48 7.86
C SER A 324 3.31 -14.34 9.24
N LEU A 325 4.64 -14.46 9.35
CA LEU A 325 5.36 -14.27 10.60
C LEU A 325 5.24 -12.82 11.12
N ARG A 326 5.41 -11.83 10.24
CA ARG A 326 5.24 -10.41 10.62
C ARG A 326 3.81 -10.10 11.05
N MET A 327 2.82 -10.57 10.31
CA MET A 327 1.42 -10.34 10.64
C MET A 327 1.00 -11.05 11.93
N ARG A 328 1.52 -12.26 12.18
CA ARG A 328 1.32 -12.95 13.46
C ARG A 328 1.79 -12.09 14.62
N ARG A 329 3.02 -11.56 14.54
CA ARG A 329 3.57 -10.69 15.60
C ARG A 329 2.72 -9.44 15.82
N TRP A 330 2.17 -8.87 14.76
CA TRP A 330 1.23 -7.75 14.89
C TRP A 330 -0.02 -8.13 15.66
N VAL A 331 -0.70 -9.20 15.23
CA VAL A 331 -1.96 -9.65 15.83
C VAL A 331 -1.74 -10.02 17.29
N GLU A 332 -0.63 -10.69 17.61
CA GLU A 332 -0.24 -11.01 18.99
C GLU A 332 0.03 -9.74 19.83
N SER A 333 0.73 -8.74 19.28
CA SER A 333 1.02 -7.46 19.96
C SER A 333 -0.23 -6.63 20.25
N VAL A 334 -1.17 -6.56 19.29
CA VAL A 334 -2.46 -5.87 19.48
C VAL A 334 -3.28 -6.57 20.56
N ALA A 335 -3.37 -7.90 20.52
CA ALA A 335 -4.08 -8.65 21.55
C ALA A 335 -3.46 -8.48 22.94
N PHE A 336 -2.12 -8.44 23.03
CA PHE A 336 -1.41 -8.13 24.26
C PHE A 336 -1.76 -6.73 24.79
N THR A 337 -1.81 -5.72 23.90
CA THR A 337 -2.16 -4.34 24.28
C THR A 337 -3.59 -4.26 24.82
N VAL A 338 -4.57 -4.90 24.16
CA VAL A 338 -5.95 -4.96 24.65
C VAL A 338 -6.04 -5.63 26.01
N GLN A 339 -5.26 -6.70 26.24
CA GLN A 339 -5.21 -7.39 27.53
C GLN A 339 -4.58 -6.51 28.62
N ASP A 340 -3.45 -5.85 28.34
CA ASP A 340 -2.73 -4.98 29.27
C ASP A 340 -3.58 -3.75 29.67
N GLU A 341 -4.24 -3.11 28.70
CA GLU A 341 -5.17 -1.99 28.96
C GLU A 341 -6.39 -2.43 29.79
N SER A 342 -6.89 -3.64 29.55
CA SER A 342 -8.04 -4.17 30.30
C SER A 342 -7.69 -4.57 31.73
N LEU A 343 -6.44 -4.97 32.01
CA LEU A 343 -5.96 -5.15 33.39
C LEU A 343 -5.95 -3.83 34.18
N MET A 344 -5.92 -2.69 33.50
CA MET A 344 -6.08 -1.36 34.09
C MET A 344 -7.55 -0.88 34.16
N GLY A 345 -8.50 -1.65 33.59
CA GLY A 345 -9.94 -1.37 33.55
C GLY A 345 -10.80 -2.55 34.07
N GLN A 346 -12.14 -2.49 33.90
CA GLN A 346 -13.07 -3.55 34.40
C GLN A 346 -13.84 -4.33 33.31
N ASP A 347 -13.57 -4.14 32.01
CA ASP A 347 -14.34 -4.81 30.95
C ASP A 347 -13.63 -6.05 30.37
N ASN A 348 -13.84 -7.20 31.02
CA ASN A 348 -13.28 -8.48 30.62
C ASN A 348 -13.92 -9.10 29.36
N SER A 349 -15.10 -8.61 28.92
CA SER A 349 -15.82 -9.19 27.79
C SER A 349 -15.11 -8.91 26.45
N ASN A 350 -14.60 -7.69 26.29
CA ASN A 350 -13.84 -7.28 25.12
C ASN A 350 -12.50 -8.03 24.96
N VAL A 351 -11.84 -8.39 26.07
CA VAL A 351 -10.59 -9.17 26.04
C VAL A 351 -10.82 -10.55 25.47
N MET A 352 -11.83 -11.27 25.95
CA MET A 352 -12.11 -12.64 25.50
C MET A 352 -12.46 -12.68 24.01
N ASP A 353 -13.24 -11.71 23.53
CA ASP A 353 -13.56 -11.54 22.11
C ASP A 353 -12.31 -11.28 21.25
N CYS A 354 -11.41 -10.42 21.73
CA CYS A 354 -10.15 -10.12 21.06
C CYS A 354 -9.24 -11.34 20.99
N LEU A 355 -9.07 -12.08 22.09
CA LEU A 355 -8.25 -13.30 22.14
C LEU A 355 -8.81 -14.39 21.22
N ALA A 356 -10.13 -14.59 21.21
CA ALA A 356 -10.78 -15.53 20.30
C ALA A 356 -10.60 -15.12 18.82
N ALA A 357 -10.63 -13.81 18.52
CA ALA A 357 -10.36 -13.31 17.17
C ALA A 357 -8.88 -13.50 16.77
N ARG A 358 -7.95 -13.22 17.69
CA ARG A 358 -6.51 -13.48 17.50
C ARG A 358 -6.27 -14.94 17.13
N ASP A 359 -6.83 -15.88 17.90
CA ASP A 359 -6.59 -17.31 17.68
C ASP A 359 -7.08 -17.78 16.31
N ARG A 360 -8.22 -17.27 15.84
CA ARG A 360 -8.72 -17.54 14.48
C ARG A 360 -7.79 -17.00 13.40
N VAL A 361 -7.29 -15.77 13.56
CA VAL A 361 -6.39 -15.13 12.58
C VAL A 361 -5.04 -15.85 12.56
N VAL A 362 -4.48 -16.20 13.74
CA VAL A 362 -3.22 -16.95 13.83
C VAL A 362 -3.35 -18.32 13.17
N ALA A 363 -4.46 -19.03 13.37
CA ALA A 363 -4.70 -20.30 12.69
C ALA A 363 -4.74 -20.16 11.15
N LEU A 364 -5.32 -19.08 10.64
CA LEU A 364 -5.30 -18.75 9.21
C LEU A 364 -3.90 -18.40 8.71
N LEU A 365 -3.11 -17.65 9.48
CA LEU A 365 -1.73 -17.31 9.12
C LEU A 365 -0.81 -18.54 9.03
N GLU A 366 -1.09 -19.58 9.82
CA GLU A 366 -0.30 -20.82 9.84
C GLU A 366 -0.69 -21.82 8.73
N ARG A 367 -1.98 -21.87 8.34
CA ARG A 367 -2.50 -22.98 7.51
C ARG A 367 -3.50 -22.56 6.43
N GLY A 368 -3.93 -21.31 6.43
CA GLY A 368 -4.93 -20.78 5.51
C GLY A 368 -4.33 -20.29 4.19
N PRO A 369 -5.17 -20.10 3.15
CA PRO A 369 -4.78 -19.38 1.94
C PRO A 369 -4.38 -17.94 2.28
N LEU A 370 -3.34 -17.42 1.61
CA LEU A 370 -2.78 -16.09 1.88
C LEU A 370 -3.85 -14.98 1.83
N GLU A 371 -4.70 -14.98 0.81
CA GLU A 371 -5.79 -13.99 0.65
C GLU A 371 -6.76 -13.98 1.84
N GLN A 372 -7.11 -15.15 2.38
CA GLN A 372 -8.00 -15.24 3.54
C GLN A 372 -7.30 -14.77 4.82
N ALA A 373 -5.99 -15.02 4.94
CA ALA A 373 -5.20 -14.53 6.05
C ALA A 373 -5.07 -13.00 5.99
N GLU A 374 -4.86 -12.42 4.80
CA GLU A 374 -4.81 -10.96 4.57
C GLU A 374 -6.12 -10.28 5.01
N ASP A 375 -7.26 -10.78 4.51
CA ASP A 375 -8.58 -10.26 4.86
C ASP A 375 -8.85 -10.38 6.37
N ALA A 376 -8.46 -11.49 6.99
CA ALA A 376 -8.64 -11.71 8.43
C ALA A 376 -7.77 -10.75 9.28
N VAL A 377 -6.52 -10.51 8.88
CA VAL A 377 -5.62 -9.58 9.56
C VAL A 377 -6.14 -8.15 9.46
N GLU A 378 -6.56 -7.69 8.27
CA GLU A 378 -7.12 -6.35 8.10
C GLU A 378 -8.42 -6.17 8.89
N GLY A 379 -9.28 -7.20 8.91
CA GLY A 379 -10.49 -7.21 9.74
C GLY A 379 -10.18 -7.13 11.24
N PHE A 380 -9.16 -7.85 11.69
CA PHE A 380 -8.70 -7.81 13.08
C PHE A 380 -8.13 -6.43 13.45
N ARG A 381 -7.22 -5.88 12.63
CA ARG A 381 -6.62 -4.55 12.82
C ARG A 381 -7.68 -3.47 12.93
N ARG A 382 -8.63 -3.44 12.00
CA ARG A 382 -9.71 -2.44 12.01
C ARG A 382 -10.55 -2.44 13.29
N ARG A 383 -10.73 -3.62 13.90
CA ARG A 383 -11.56 -3.76 15.10
C ARG A 383 -10.79 -3.47 16.39
N TRP A 384 -9.53 -3.89 16.46
CA TRP A 384 -8.80 -3.95 17.73
C TRP A 384 -7.54 -3.09 17.80
N ASP A 385 -7.04 -2.59 16.67
CA ASP A 385 -5.84 -1.74 16.64
C ASP A 385 -6.24 -0.26 16.63
N PRO A 386 -6.17 0.46 17.76
CA PRO A 386 -6.54 1.87 17.83
C PRO A 386 -5.64 2.76 16.95
N SER A 387 -4.43 2.31 16.61
CA SER A 387 -3.50 3.04 15.75
C SER A 387 -3.87 2.96 14.26
N ALA A 388 -4.59 1.92 13.84
CA ALA A 388 -5.00 1.72 12.45
C ALA A 388 -5.94 2.82 11.91
N GLY A 389 -6.61 3.57 12.80
CA GLY A 389 -7.42 4.75 12.44
C GLY A 389 -6.62 6.06 12.33
N ALA A 390 -5.44 6.14 12.96
CA ALA A 390 -4.62 7.35 13.03
C ALA A 390 -3.53 7.41 11.95
N ALA A 391 -2.98 6.26 11.53
CA ALA A 391 -1.95 6.17 10.48
C ALA A 391 -2.45 6.51 9.05
N ARG A 392 -3.76 6.77 8.87
CA ARG A 392 -4.39 7.13 7.59
C ARG A 392 -4.60 8.64 7.41
N ARG A 393 -3.91 9.49 8.17
CA ARG A 393 -4.02 10.96 8.10
C ARG A 393 -2.73 11.64 7.70
#